data_AF-A0A8H6C186-F1
#
_entry.id   AF-A0A8H6C186-F1
#
_cell.length_a   1.000
_cell.length_b   1.000
_cell.length_c   1.000
_cell.angle_alpha   90.00
_cell.angle_beta   90.00
_cell.angle_gamma   90.00
#
_symmetry.space_group_name_H-M   'P 1'
#
loop_
_entity.id
_entity.type
_entity.pdbx_description
1 polymer ?
#
loop_
_entity_poly.entity_id
_entity_poly.type
_entity_poly.pdbx_seq_one_letter_code
_entity_poly.pdbx_strand_id
1 'polypeptide(L)'
;MSETDHSETSESTIEPFQFEKVMENLESGAQDALQSKDFLSYSTLLDIYLNDPTKYSNEEKEQLLGHILTILSENKQLTYEIGWDLPQLLILYVDSDYEFNGPIRDSPGVYKILKIFENLAINGNHKELFLKSCELLNDLELSQDEDIELLKRENFFEIKLYCVFELIDACLKKIHTLYPSRFLAMTVSSFNNLMFKLTKQHGSLGNYHFVMKRVYSFCRNYISPPLPTNAKEMPQEELDKIVKDEEYLQRRLLTGFLTQVIYLANINGTEGYSIEHFSWLQQQSKSKIKFVFERDGAFCDRFVELASSFDIDLLKCFQGFITDSHKLLIGIDYKNKNKSEDEIIELLFERVVVDYQKNVLTSIVDSDAKAIKDSIIGELILFTHSIAGKKNFAKPTMSIHDSLVMTLRLIIPQM
;
A
#
# COMPACT_ATOMS: atom_id res chain seq x y z
N MET A 1 27.28 -1.16 -65.22
CA MET A 1 27.44 -1.57 -63.81
C MET A 1 27.05 -0.34 -63.01
N SER A 2 25.76 -0.16 -62.66
CA SER A 2 25.14 -0.67 -61.42
C SER A 2 25.94 -0.16 -60.21
N GLU A 3 25.39 0.63 -59.30
CA GLU A 3 24.11 0.47 -58.61
C GLU A 3 23.50 1.83 -58.20
N THR A 4 22.17 1.84 -58.23
CA THR A 4 21.23 2.75 -57.56
C THR A 4 21.47 2.81 -56.06
N ASP A 5 21.34 4.00 -55.47
CA ASP A 5 20.77 4.13 -54.11
C ASP A 5 19.80 5.31 -54.10
N HIS A 6 18.55 4.98 -53.82
CA HIS A 6 17.42 5.89 -53.65
C HIS A 6 17.52 6.56 -52.28
N SER A 7 17.82 7.86 -52.22
CA SER A 7 17.52 8.67 -51.04
C SER A 7 16.15 9.33 -51.21
N GLU A 8 15.09 8.55 -51.08
CA GLU A 8 13.77 9.10 -50.76
C GLU A 8 13.72 9.34 -49.24
N THR A 9 14.32 10.45 -48.81
CA THR A 9 13.95 11.04 -47.52
C THR A 9 12.55 11.58 -47.67
N SER A 10 11.55 10.83 -47.19
CA SER A 10 10.21 11.36 -47.01
C SER A 10 10.29 12.53 -46.03
N GLU A 11 10.20 13.75 -46.56
CA GLU A 11 9.84 14.94 -45.79
C GLU A 11 8.42 14.73 -45.26
N SER A 12 8.27 13.96 -44.18
CA SER A 12 7.06 14.00 -43.38
C SER A 12 6.99 15.40 -42.79
N THR A 13 6.10 16.23 -43.33
CA THR A 13 5.73 17.52 -42.77
C THR A 13 5.34 17.30 -41.31
N ILE A 14 6.21 17.67 -40.37
CA ILE A 14 5.84 17.73 -38.96
C ILE A 14 4.89 18.92 -38.87
N GLU A 15 3.58 18.66 -38.91
CA GLU A 15 2.59 19.69 -38.62
C GLU A 15 2.95 20.33 -37.27
N PRO A 16 2.99 21.67 -37.17
CA PRO A 16 3.24 22.31 -35.89
C PRO A 16 2.18 21.85 -34.89
N PHE A 17 2.62 21.48 -33.69
CA PHE A 17 1.72 21.10 -32.61
C PHE A 17 0.75 22.25 -32.33
N GLN A 18 -0.55 22.00 -32.53
CA GLN A 18 -1.61 22.97 -32.32
C GLN A 18 -2.50 22.47 -31.19
N PHE A 19 -2.38 23.10 -30.02
CA PHE A 19 -3.12 22.70 -28.83
C PHE A 19 -4.64 22.75 -29.05
N GLU A 20 -5.14 23.73 -29.79
CA GLU A 20 -6.56 23.85 -30.12
C GLU A 20 -7.07 22.64 -30.92
N LYS A 21 -6.26 22.13 -31.85
CA LYS A 21 -6.61 20.95 -32.65
C LYS A 21 -6.70 19.68 -31.79
N VAL A 22 -5.89 19.58 -30.73
CA VAL A 22 -5.99 18.49 -29.75
C VAL A 22 -7.36 18.51 -29.07
N MET A 23 -7.79 19.69 -28.63
CA MET A 23 -9.07 19.88 -27.93
C MET A 23 -10.25 19.56 -28.85
N GLU A 24 -10.25 20.11 -30.07
CA GLU A 24 -11.28 19.81 -31.08
C GLU A 24 -11.36 18.32 -31.41
N ASN A 25 -10.22 17.64 -31.56
CA ASN A 25 -10.18 16.21 -31.83
C ASN A 25 -10.72 15.38 -30.66
N LEU A 26 -10.43 15.77 -29.41
CA LEU A 26 -10.97 15.09 -28.23
C LEU A 26 -12.49 15.26 -28.09
N GLU A 27 -13.03 16.42 -28.46
CA GLU A 27 -14.47 16.68 -28.44
C GLU A 27 -15.19 15.93 -29.57
N SER A 28 -14.68 16.03 -30.80
CA SER A 28 -15.23 15.29 -31.96
C SER A 28 -15.15 13.78 -31.72
N GLY A 29 -14.01 13.28 -31.24
CA GLY A 29 -13.82 11.87 -30.94
C GLY A 29 -14.78 11.35 -29.87
N ALA A 30 -15.11 12.17 -28.86
CA ALA A 30 -16.09 11.80 -27.85
C ALA A 30 -17.50 11.66 -28.45
N GLN A 31 -17.89 12.59 -29.32
CA GLN A 31 -19.18 12.55 -30.02
C GLN A 31 -19.26 11.35 -30.96
N ASP A 32 -18.21 11.09 -31.73
CA ASP A 32 -18.13 9.96 -32.64
C ASP A 32 -18.19 8.62 -31.89
N ALA A 33 -17.51 8.50 -30.75
CA ALA A 33 -17.56 7.30 -29.91
C ALA A 33 -18.96 7.03 -29.37
N LEU A 34 -19.70 8.08 -28.96
CA LEU A 34 -21.09 7.94 -28.50
C LEU A 34 -22.04 7.50 -29.63
N GLN A 35 -21.84 8.02 -30.85
CA GLN A 35 -22.67 7.68 -32.01
C GLN A 35 -22.38 6.27 -32.54
N SER A 36 -21.09 5.94 -32.67
CA SER A 36 -20.61 4.67 -33.24
C SER A 36 -20.57 3.52 -32.22
N LYS A 37 -20.56 3.85 -30.92
CA LYS A 37 -20.23 2.95 -29.80
C LYS A 37 -18.82 2.36 -29.88
N ASP A 38 -17.92 2.97 -30.64
CA ASP A 38 -16.51 2.62 -30.68
C ASP A 38 -15.73 3.38 -29.61
N PHE A 39 -15.83 2.90 -28.38
CA PHE A 39 -15.15 3.50 -27.23
C PHE A 39 -13.65 3.22 -27.23
N LEU A 40 -13.19 2.15 -27.88
CA LEU A 40 -11.79 1.77 -27.93
C LEU A 40 -10.96 2.75 -28.77
N SER A 41 -11.49 3.17 -29.92
CA SER A 41 -10.84 4.20 -30.75
C SER A 41 -10.68 5.51 -29.98
N TYR A 42 -11.64 5.87 -29.13
CA TYR A 42 -11.53 7.06 -28.30
C TYR A 42 -10.54 6.91 -27.15
N SER A 43 -10.48 5.75 -26.46
CA SER A 43 -9.41 5.47 -25.50
C SER A 43 -8.03 5.57 -26.14
N THR A 44 -7.87 5.08 -27.37
CA THR A 44 -6.60 5.17 -28.10
C THR A 44 -6.25 6.62 -28.44
N LEU A 45 -7.25 7.45 -28.77
CA LEU A 45 -7.07 8.88 -28.98
C LEU A 45 -6.59 9.60 -27.69
N LEU A 46 -7.17 9.23 -26.55
CA LEU A 46 -6.78 9.73 -25.24
C LEU A 46 -5.33 9.32 -24.91
N ASP A 47 -4.93 8.08 -25.18
CA ASP A 47 -3.54 7.64 -25.00
C ASP A 47 -2.57 8.50 -25.83
N ILE A 48 -2.88 8.74 -27.11
CA ILE A 48 -2.03 9.52 -28.01
C ILE A 48 -1.79 10.93 -27.48
N TYR A 49 -2.85 11.58 -26.98
CA TYR A 49 -2.76 12.97 -26.53
C TYR A 49 -2.33 13.11 -25.07
N LEU A 50 -2.63 12.15 -24.20
CA LEU A 50 -2.40 12.30 -22.76
C LEU A 50 -1.14 11.62 -22.24
N ASN A 51 -0.57 10.64 -22.95
CA ASN A 51 0.53 9.83 -22.43
C ASN A 51 1.84 10.62 -22.15
N ASP A 52 2.01 11.83 -22.70
CA ASP A 52 3.21 12.64 -22.46
C ASP A 52 2.85 14.07 -22.00
N PRO A 53 2.83 14.32 -20.68
CA PRO A 53 2.57 15.65 -20.13
C PRO A 53 3.62 16.70 -20.49
N THR A 54 4.84 16.32 -20.88
CA THR A 54 5.94 17.27 -21.14
C THR A 54 5.73 18.10 -22.41
N LYS A 55 4.81 17.67 -23.28
CA LYS A 55 4.39 18.38 -24.49
C LYS A 55 3.60 19.65 -24.23
N TYR A 56 3.08 19.82 -23.01
CA TYR A 56 2.16 20.88 -22.65
C TYR A 56 2.76 21.80 -21.60
N SER A 57 2.56 23.11 -21.75
CA SER A 57 2.74 24.09 -20.69
C SER A 57 1.76 23.87 -19.54
N ASN A 58 2.01 24.45 -18.38
CA ASN A 58 1.12 24.31 -17.23
C ASN A 58 -0.29 24.87 -17.49
N GLU A 59 -0.38 25.98 -18.24
CA GLU A 59 -1.64 26.55 -18.66
C GLU A 59 -2.40 25.61 -19.61
N GLU A 60 -1.71 24.99 -20.57
CA GLU A 60 -2.29 24.01 -21.48
C GLU A 60 -2.74 22.75 -20.74
N LYS A 61 -1.95 22.25 -19.77
CA LYS A 61 -2.36 21.12 -18.92
C LYS A 61 -3.66 21.41 -18.17
N GLU A 62 -3.78 22.60 -17.58
CA GLU A 62 -5.01 23.02 -16.89
C GLU A 62 -6.23 23.08 -17.83
N GLN A 63 -6.04 23.62 -19.04
CA GLN A 63 -7.10 23.67 -20.04
C GLN A 63 -7.50 22.28 -20.54
N LEU A 64 -6.52 21.43 -20.84
CA LEU A 64 -6.72 20.07 -21.31
C LEU A 64 -7.47 19.23 -20.28
N LEU A 65 -7.00 19.21 -19.03
CA LEU A 65 -7.66 18.50 -17.93
C LEU A 65 -9.05 19.08 -17.64
N GLY A 66 -9.20 20.41 -17.75
CA GLY A 66 -10.49 21.07 -17.63
C GLY A 66 -11.51 20.62 -18.69
N HIS A 67 -11.06 20.43 -19.93
CA HIS A 67 -11.92 20.02 -21.03
C HIS A 67 -12.26 18.52 -20.96
N ILE A 68 -11.31 17.68 -20.60
CA ILE A 68 -11.58 16.26 -20.30
C ILE A 68 -12.61 16.13 -19.19
N LEU A 69 -12.48 16.91 -18.12
CA LEU A 69 -13.45 16.92 -17.03
C LEU A 69 -14.86 17.28 -17.54
N THR A 70 -14.99 18.27 -18.42
CA THR A 70 -16.27 18.66 -19.03
C THR A 70 -16.85 17.51 -19.86
N ILE A 71 -16.07 16.95 -20.79
CA ILE A 71 -16.48 15.83 -21.65
C ILE A 71 -17.02 14.67 -20.82
N LEU A 72 -16.29 14.27 -19.76
CA LEU A 72 -16.68 13.16 -18.90
C LEU A 72 -17.89 13.52 -18.02
N SER A 73 -18.02 14.77 -17.56
CA SER A 73 -19.12 15.16 -16.68
C SER A 73 -20.46 15.19 -17.43
N GLU A 74 -20.43 15.57 -18.72
CA GLU A 74 -21.60 15.65 -19.58
C GLU A 74 -22.02 14.27 -20.13
N ASN A 75 -21.06 13.36 -20.34
CA ASN A 75 -21.28 12.10 -21.02
C ASN A 75 -21.07 10.88 -20.12
N LYS A 76 -22.04 10.58 -19.25
CA LYS A 76 -21.95 9.46 -18.29
C LYS A 76 -21.70 8.10 -18.94
N GLN A 77 -22.31 7.84 -20.09
CA GLN A 77 -22.10 6.57 -20.81
C GLN A 77 -20.65 6.45 -21.28
N LEU A 78 -20.09 7.53 -21.84
CA LEU A 78 -18.69 7.57 -22.25
C LEU A 78 -17.79 7.30 -21.03
N THR A 79 -18.02 8.00 -19.92
CA THR A 79 -17.27 7.82 -18.66
C THR A 79 -17.33 6.39 -18.12
N TYR A 80 -18.49 5.73 -18.22
CA TYR A 80 -18.63 4.35 -17.78
C TYR A 80 -17.74 3.40 -18.59
N GLU A 81 -17.69 3.58 -19.92
CA GLU A 81 -17.02 2.66 -20.85
C GLU A 81 -15.50 2.85 -20.90
N ILE A 82 -15.01 4.11 -20.89
CA ILE A 82 -13.57 4.41 -21.04
C ILE A 82 -12.88 4.80 -19.73
N GLY A 83 -13.66 5.20 -18.71
CA GLY A 83 -13.13 5.93 -17.57
C GLY A 83 -12.14 5.16 -16.70
N TRP A 84 -12.12 3.83 -16.81
CA TRP A 84 -11.22 2.96 -16.05
C TRP A 84 -9.76 3.04 -16.49
N ASP A 85 -9.48 3.50 -17.71
CA ASP A 85 -8.11 3.59 -18.26
C ASP A 85 -7.44 4.93 -17.94
N LEU A 86 -8.26 5.97 -17.77
CA LEU A 86 -7.83 7.35 -17.53
C LEU A 86 -6.92 7.55 -16.31
N PRO A 87 -7.10 6.87 -15.15
CA PRO A 87 -6.25 7.12 -13.99
C PRO A 87 -4.75 6.97 -14.29
N GLN A 88 -4.36 5.99 -15.10
CA GLN A 88 -2.97 5.76 -15.45
C GLN A 88 -2.37 6.90 -16.30
N LEU A 89 -3.17 7.49 -17.20
CA LEU A 89 -2.74 8.61 -18.02
C LEU A 89 -2.67 9.92 -17.21
N LEU A 90 -3.70 10.16 -16.40
CA LEU A 90 -3.88 11.44 -15.71
C LEU A 90 -2.96 11.60 -14.50
N ILE A 91 -2.54 10.50 -13.86
CA ILE A 91 -1.65 10.54 -12.70
C ILE A 91 -0.26 11.14 -13.06
N LEU A 92 0.13 11.08 -14.33
CA LEU A 92 1.38 11.66 -14.85
C LEU A 92 1.35 13.20 -14.79
N TYR A 93 0.17 13.81 -14.85
CA TYR A 93 -0.03 15.27 -14.78
C TYR A 93 0.03 15.80 -13.34
N VAL A 94 0.20 14.94 -12.33
CA VAL A 94 0.47 15.37 -10.96
C VAL A 94 1.87 15.99 -10.85
N ASP A 95 2.83 15.47 -11.62
CA ASP A 95 4.19 16.01 -11.62
C ASP A 95 4.21 17.36 -12.35
N SER A 96 4.75 18.37 -11.66
CA SER A 96 4.85 19.74 -12.17
C SER A 96 6.09 20.44 -11.59
N ASP A 97 6.32 21.67 -12.03
CA ASP A 97 7.31 22.60 -11.46
C ASP A 97 6.82 23.27 -10.15
N TYR A 98 5.76 22.75 -9.53
CA TYR A 98 5.20 23.32 -8.32
C TYR A 98 6.15 23.21 -7.12
N GLU A 99 6.42 24.35 -6.50
CA GLU A 99 7.42 24.48 -5.43
C GLU A 99 6.90 24.14 -4.02
N PHE A 100 5.61 23.83 -3.85
CA PHE A 100 4.99 23.53 -2.54
C PHE A 100 5.09 24.65 -1.47
N ASN A 101 5.30 25.89 -1.90
CA ASN A 101 5.29 27.06 -1.01
C ASN A 101 3.88 27.54 -0.61
N GLY A 102 2.84 26.92 -1.17
CA GLY A 102 1.43 27.26 -0.93
C GLY A 102 0.52 26.02 -0.83
N PRO A 103 -0.81 26.22 -0.77
CA PRO A 103 -1.79 25.14 -0.79
C PRO A 103 -1.62 24.19 -1.98
N ILE A 104 -1.84 22.88 -1.79
CA ILE A 104 -1.80 21.87 -2.87
C ILE A 104 -2.77 22.21 -4.02
N ARG A 105 -3.85 22.94 -3.73
CA ARG A 105 -4.82 23.39 -4.74
C ARG A 105 -4.20 24.29 -5.81
N ASP A 106 -3.10 24.96 -5.49
CA ASP A 106 -2.39 25.85 -6.42
C ASP A 106 -1.39 25.08 -7.29
N SER A 107 -1.21 23.77 -7.05
CA SER A 107 -0.41 22.91 -7.91
C SER A 107 -1.12 22.70 -9.26
N PRO A 108 -0.46 22.98 -10.40
CA PRO A 108 -1.05 22.83 -11.72
C PRO A 108 -1.59 21.41 -11.95
N GLY A 109 -2.80 21.30 -12.50
CA GLY A 109 -3.45 20.05 -12.88
C GLY A 109 -4.05 19.26 -11.71
N VAL A 110 -3.44 19.30 -10.51
CA VAL A 110 -3.82 18.46 -9.37
C VAL A 110 -5.30 18.62 -8.99
N TYR A 111 -5.81 19.85 -8.93
CA TYR A 111 -7.23 20.07 -8.62
C TYR A 111 -8.17 19.46 -9.67
N LYS A 112 -7.81 19.56 -10.96
CA LYS A 112 -8.59 18.98 -12.07
C LYS A 112 -8.55 17.47 -12.04
N ILE A 113 -7.39 16.87 -11.79
CA ILE A 113 -7.22 15.42 -11.65
C ILE A 113 -8.13 14.90 -10.53
N LEU A 114 -8.11 15.55 -9.37
CA LEU A 114 -9.00 15.18 -8.25
C LEU A 114 -10.48 15.23 -8.64
N LYS A 115 -10.90 16.25 -9.41
CA LYS A 115 -12.27 16.38 -9.91
C LYS A 115 -12.62 15.35 -10.98
N ILE A 116 -11.69 14.99 -11.85
CA ILE A 116 -11.89 13.90 -12.80
C ILE A 116 -12.04 12.59 -12.04
N PHE A 117 -11.16 12.30 -11.08
CA PHE A 117 -11.22 11.07 -10.28
C PHE A 117 -12.52 10.98 -9.46
N GLU A 118 -12.99 12.10 -8.91
CA GLU A 118 -14.31 12.18 -8.27
C GLU A 118 -15.43 11.81 -9.26
N ASN A 119 -15.41 12.33 -10.48
CA ASN A 119 -16.39 11.98 -11.51
C ASN A 119 -16.31 10.50 -11.93
N LEU A 120 -15.09 9.97 -12.11
CA LEU A 120 -14.84 8.56 -12.40
C LEU A 120 -15.38 7.66 -11.29
N ALA A 121 -15.14 8.03 -10.03
CA ALA A 121 -15.65 7.29 -8.89
C ALA A 121 -17.18 7.31 -8.79
N ILE A 122 -17.87 8.27 -9.42
CA ILE A 122 -19.33 8.38 -9.43
C ILE A 122 -19.97 7.66 -10.61
N ASN A 123 -19.45 7.89 -11.82
CA ASN A 123 -20.09 7.48 -13.08
C ASN A 123 -19.32 6.39 -13.84
N GLY A 124 -18.08 6.08 -13.44
CA GLY A 124 -17.25 5.07 -14.09
C GLY A 124 -17.69 3.63 -13.76
N ASN A 125 -17.15 2.68 -14.52
CA ASN A 125 -17.27 1.27 -14.18
C ASN A 125 -16.41 0.94 -12.94
N HIS A 126 -17.03 0.98 -11.75
CA HIS A 126 -16.35 0.80 -10.46
C HIS A 126 -15.49 -0.46 -10.36
N LYS A 127 -15.86 -1.54 -11.05
CA LYS A 127 -15.09 -2.80 -10.98
C LYS A 127 -13.78 -2.67 -11.75
N GLU A 128 -13.84 -2.25 -13.01
CA GLU A 128 -12.63 -2.08 -13.84
C GLU A 128 -11.74 -0.96 -13.30
N LEU A 129 -12.36 0.15 -12.86
CA LEU A 129 -11.67 1.28 -12.25
C LEU A 129 -10.95 0.88 -10.96
N PHE A 130 -11.55 0.02 -10.12
CA PHE A 130 -10.89 -0.56 -8.96
C PHE A 130 -9.68 -1.42 -9.35
N LEU A 131 -9.83 -2.32 -10.32
CA LEU A 131 -8.75 -3.22 -10.74
C LEU A 131 -7.56 -2.41 -11.25
N LYS A 132 -7.82 -1.42 -12.11
CA LYS A 132 -6.79 -0.52 -12.63
C LYS A 132 -6.17 0.37 -11.57
N SER A 133 -6.93 0.82 -10.59
CA SER A 133 -6.36 1.58 -9.47
C SER A 133 -5.46 0.71 -8.59
N CYS A 134 -5.79 -0.58 -8.40
CA CYS A 134 -4.92 -1.54 -7.70
C CYS A 134 -3.64 -1.85 -8.49
N GLU A 135 -3.71 -1.94 -9.82
CA GLU A 135 -2.53 -2.02 -10.71
C GLU A 135 -1.67 -0.77 -10.57
N LEU A 136 -2.27 0.42 -10.72
CA LEU A 136 -1.58 1.69 -10.59
C LEU A 136 -0.92 1.86 -9.23
N LEU A 137 -1.59 1.44 -8.14
CA LEU A 137 -1.02 1.47 -6.79
C LEU A 137 0.25 0.59 -6.67
N ASN A 138 0.29 -0.54 -7.37
CA ASN A 138 1.49 -1.38 -7.43
C ASN A 138 2.63 -0.66 -8.16
N ASP A 139 2.32 0.10 -9.20
CA ASP A 139 3.30 0.76 -10.06
C ASP A 139 3.77 2.12 -9.54
N LEU A 140 3.12 2.66 -8.50
CA LEU A 140 3.57 3.90 -7.85
C LEU A 140 4.95 3.72 -7.22
N GLU A 141 5.85 4.63 -7.56
CA GLU A 141 7.23 4.67 -7.07
C GLU A 141 7.67 6.11 -6.80
N LEU A 142 8.61 6.27 -5.87
CA LEU A 142 9.24 7.57 -5.66
C LEU A 142 10.10 7.91 -6.90
N SER A 143 9.98 9.14 -7.41
CA SER A 143 10.76 9.58 -8.56
C SER A 143 12.27 9.41 -8.30
N GLN A 144 12.96 8.85 -9.28
CA GLN A 144 14.42 8.66 -9.25
C GLN A 144 15.17 9.83 -9.88
N ASP A 145 14.45 10.89 -10.28
CA ASP A 145 15.06 12.09 -10.83
C ASP A 145 15.84 12.84 -9.73
N GLU A 146 17.17 12.78 -9.83
CA GLU A 146 18.08 13.42 -8.87
C GLU A 146 18.11 14.94 -8.98
N ASP A 147 17.67 15.50 -10.12
CA ASP A 147 17.60 16.95 -10.33
C ASP A 147 16.46 17.58 -9.51
N ILE A 148 15.49 16.77 -9.09
CA ILE A 148 14.38 17.19 -8.23
C ILE A 148 14.74 16.95 -6.76
N GLU A 149 14.57 17.98 -5.93
CA GLU A 149 14.74 17.87 -4.48
C GLU A 149 13.89 16.72 -3.90
N LEU A 150 14.49 15.93 -3.00
CA LEU A 150 13.84 14.76 -2.40
C LEU A 150 12.46 15.09 -1.82
N LEU A 151 12.34 16.19 -1.07
CA LEU A 151 11.08 16.61 -0.46
C LEU A 151 9.97 16.85 -1.50
N LYS A 152 10.29 17.41 -2.67
CA LYS A 152 9.32 17.63 -3.75
C LYS A 152 8.88 16.30 -4.37
N ARG A 153 9.83 15.39 -4.61
CA ARG A 153 9.52 14.04 -5.11
C ARG A 153 8.59 13.29 -4.15
N GLU A 154 8.85 13.40 -2.85
CA GLU A 154 8.02 12.82 -1.80
C GLU A 154 6.61 13.43 -1.79
N ASN A 155 6.48 14.76 -1.89
CA ASN A 155 5.18 15.43 -1.94
C ASN A 155 4.34 15.01 -3.17
N PHE A 156 4.95 14.93 -4.35
CA PHE A 156 4.25 14.45 -5.55
C PHE A 156 3.83 12.99 -5.42
N PHE A 157 4.70 12.13 -4.89
CA PHE A 157 4.36 10.74 -4.58
C PHE A 157 3.15 10.65 -3.62
N GLU A 158 3.13 11.46 -2.57
CA GLU A 158 2.00 11.50 -1.61
C GLU A 158 0.68 11.93 -2.26
N ILE A 159 0.72 12.92 -3.18
CA ILE A 159 -0.47 13.33 -3.94
C ILE A 159 -0.95 12.20 -4.85
N LYS A 160 -0.05 11.55 -5.58
CA LYS A 160 -0.40 10.41 -6.46
C LYS A 160 -1.03 9.28 -5.66
N LEU A 161 -0.40 8.89 -4.54
CA LEU A 161 -0.91 7.88 -3.63
C LEU A 161 -2.29 8.25 -3.08
N TYR A 162 -2.50 9.52 -2.71
CA TYR A 162 -3.80 10.00 -2.27
C TYR A 162 -4.87 9.83 -3.35
N CYS A 163 -4.61 10.30 -4.58
CA CYS A 163 -5.56 10.18 -5.69
C CYS A 163 -5.96 8.73 -5.95
N VAL A 164 -4.98 7.83 -6.04
CA VAL A 164 -5.23 6.40 -6.30
C VAL A 164 -5.98 5.74 -5.14
N PHE A 165 -5.60 6.05 -3.90
CA PHE A 165 -6.24 5.46 -2.73
C PHE A 165 -7.71 5.85 -2.59
N GLU A 166 -8.04 7.15 -2.71
CA GLU A 166 -9.42 7.60 -2.59
C GLU A 166 -10.29 7.01 -3.71
N LEU A 167 -9.71 6.80 -4.90
CA LEU A 167 -10.38 6.12 -6.01
C LEU A 167 -10.66 4.65 -5.70
N ILE A 168 -9.69 3.91 -5.15
CA ILE A 168 -9.86 2.51 -4.69
C ILE A 168 -10.99 2.44 -3.65
N ASP A 169 -10.93 3.27 -2.61
CA ASP A 169 -11.90 3.25 -1.51
C ASP A 169 -13.32 3.59 -2.00
N ALA A 170 -13.45 4.59 -2.87
CA ALA A 170 -14.74 4.99 -3.44
C ALA A 170 -15.33 3.90 -4.37
N CYS A 171 -14.50 3.25 -5.19
CA CYS A 171 -14.95 2.18 -6.07
C CYS A 171 -15.35 0.93 -5.30
N LEU A 172 -14.54 0.53 -4.32
CA LEU A 172 -14.77 -0.68 -3.53
C LEU A 172 -16.14 -0.68 -2.85
N LYS A 173 -16.55 0.46 -2.29
CA LYS A 173 -17.87 0.66 -1.64
C LYS A 173 -19.07 0.50 -2.58
N LYS A 174 -18.85 0.57 -3.91
CA LYS A 174 -19.91 0.55 -4.94
C LYS A 174 -19.95 -0.75 -5.74
N ILE A 175 -18.93 -1.60 -5.62
CA ILE A 175 -18.90 -2.91 -6.29
C ILE A 175 -19.94 -3.82 -5.64
N HIS A 176 -20.85 -4.35 -6.44
CA HIS A 176 -21.85 -5.31 -5.97
C HIS A 176 -21.32 -6.74 -6.14
N THR A 177 -21.12 -7.49 -5.05
CA THR A 177 -20.46 -8.80 -5.11
C THR A 177 -20.89 -9.73 -3.97
N LEU A 178 -20.89 -11.03 -4.24
CA LEU A 178 -21.01 -12.08 -3.21
C LEU A 178 -19.68 -12.38 -2.51
N TYR A 179 -18.56 -11.99 -3.14
CA TYR A 179 -17.21 -12.34 -2.70
C TYR A 179 -16.35 -11.08 -2.49
N PRO A 180 -16.69 -10.24 -1.49
CA PRO A 180 -15.94 -9.02 -1.17
C PRO A 180 -14.47 -9.28 -0.78
N SER A 181 -14.17 -10.43 -0.18
CA SER A 181 -12.81 -10.81 0.23
C SER A 181 -11.81 -10.81 -0.92
N ARG A 182 -12.24 -11.14 -2.14
CA ARG A 182 -11.39 -11.11 -3.34
C ARG A 182 -10.89 -9.70 -3.66
N PHE A 183 -11.79 -8.71 -3.61
CA PHE A 183 -11.42 -7.31 -3.85
C PHE A 183 -10.56 -6.78 -2.70
N LEU A 184 -10.93 -7.07 -1.46
CA LEU A 184 -10.13 -6.71 -0.30
C LEU A 184 -8.70 -7.29 -0.39
N ALA A 185 -8.55 -8.56 -0.78
CA ALA A 185 -7.25 -9.19 -0.94
C ALA A 185 -6.39 -8.50 -2.00
N MET A 186 -7.00 -8.04 -3.11
CA MET A 186 -6.29 -7.25 -4.12
C MET A 186 -5.79 -5.93 -3.55
N THR A 187 -6.63 -5.20 -2.82
CA THR A 187 -6.22 -3.94 -2.17
C THR A 187 -5.08 -4.18 -1.16
N VAL A 188 -5.22 -5.19 -0.30
CA VAL A 188 -4.20 -5.56 0.71
C VAL A 188 -2.87 -5.92 0.03
N SER A 189 -2.91 -6.72 -1.03
CA SER A 189 -1.72 -7.10 -1.80
C SER A 189 -1.05 -5.87 -2.42
N SER A 190 -1.81 -4.99 -3.07
CA SER A 190 -1.25 -3.78 -3.69
C SER A 190 -0.58 -2.86 -2.66
N PHE A 191 -1.18 -2.69 -1.48
CA PHE A 191 -0.56 -1.92 -0.40
C PHE A 191 0.71 -2.57 0.16
N ASN A 192 0.71 -3.88 0.36
CA ASN A 192 1.89 -4.60 0.85
C ASN A 192 3.04 -4.48 -0.14
N ASN A 193 2.76 -4.58 -1.45
CA ASN A 193 3.75 -4.40 -2.50
C ASN A 193 4.31 -2.98 -2.50
N LEU A 194 3.45 -1.95 -2.40
CA LEU A 194 3.90 -0.56 -2.28
C LEU A 194 4.80 -0.35 -1.06
N MET A 195 4.37 -0.81 0.12
CA MET A 195 5.16 -0.73 1.34
C MET A 195 6.52 -1.42 1.18
N PHE A 196 6.53 -2.62 0.60
CA PHE A 196 7.75 -3.35 0.33
C PHE A 196 8.68 -2.60 -0.65
N LYS A 197 8.15 -1.97 -1.71
CA LYS A 197 8.94 -1.14 -2.62
C LYS A 197 9.59 0.04 -1.89
N LEU A 198 8.84 0.73 -1.03
CA LEU A 198 9.36 1.85 -0.23
C LEU A 198 10.54 1.41 0.65
N THR A 199 10.49 0.20 1.22
CA THR A 199 11.60 -0.36 2.01
C THR A 199 12.90 -0.51 1.23
N LYS A 200 12.83 -0.66 -0.10
CA LYS A 200 14.00 -0.74 -0.98
C LYS A 200 14.47 0.61 -1.51
N GLN A 201 13.55 1.56 -1.68
CA GLN A 201 13.84 2.88 -2.25
C GLN A 201 14.38 3.90 -1.23
N HIS A 202 14.62 3.48 0.02
CA HIS A 202 15.05 4.36 1.12
C HIS A 202 14.15 5.60 1.29
N GLY A 203 12.83 5.45 1.12
CA GLY A 203 11.88 6.55 1.35
C GLY A 203 12.02 7.15 2.76
N SER A 204 11.70 8.44 2.93
CA SER A 204 11.77 9.05 4.25
C SER A 204 10.76 8.44 5.22
N LEU A 205 11.01 8.62 6.52
CA LEU A 205 10.04 8.30 7.57
C LEU A 205 8.68 8.98 7.32
N GLY A 206 8.68 10.15 6.68
CA GLY A 206 7.49 10.88 6.29
C GLY A 206 6.59 10.08 5.35
N ASN A 207 7.15 9.48 4.29
CA ASN A 207 6.37 8.69 3.34
C ASN A 207 5.78 7.44 3.97
N TYR A 208 6.54 6.74 4.82
CA TYR A 208 6.00 5.59 5.56
C TYR A 208 4.84 6.04 6.43
N HIS A 209 4.99 7.11 7.22
CA HIS A 209 3.90 7.64 8.03
C HIS A 209 2.68 8.02 7.19
N PHE A 210 2.87 8.59 5.99
CA PHE A 210 1.78 8.93 5.10
C PHE A 210 1.03 7.68 4.61
N VAL A 211 1.74 6.68 4.09
CA VAL A 211 1.14 5.41 3.62
C VAL A 211 0.42 4.71 4.77
N MET A 212 1.07 4.62 5.93
CA MET A 212 0.49 4.02 7.12
C MET A 212 -0.81 4.73 7.56
N LYS A 213 -0.89 6.08 7.47
CA LYS A 213 -2.13 6.82 7.79
C LYS A 213 -3.28 6.40 6.87
N ARG A 214 -3.00 6.13 5.59
CA ARG A 214 -3.99 5.63 4.63
C ARG A 214 -4.41 4.20 4.95
N VAL A 215 -3.46 3.34 5.28
CA VAL A 215 -3.75 1.97 5.74
C VAL A 215 -4.63 1.98 7.00
N TYR A 216 -4.30 2.81 7.99
CA TYR A 216 -5.12 2.96 9.20
C TYR A 216 -6.55 3.37 8.87
N SER A 217 -6.70 4.42 8.04
CA SER A 217 -8.01 4.92 7.62
C SER A 217 -8.81 3.85 6.88
N PHE A 218 -8.16 3.12 5.96
CA PHE A 218 -8.76 2.02 5.21
C PHE A 218 -9.28 0.94 6.15
N CYS A 219 -8.42 0.38 7.00
CA CYS A 219 -8.80 -0.71 7.92
C CYS A 219 -9.91 -0.28 8.88
N ARG A 220 -9.82 0.91 9.46
CA ARG A 220 -10.80 1.42 10.43
C ARG A 220 -12.17 1.69 9.80
N ASN A 221 -12.18 2.20 8.57
CA ASN A 221 -13.41 2.64 7.90
C ASN A 221 -13.87 1.63 6.82
N TYR A 222 -13.30 0.42 6.79
CA TYR A 222 -13.68 -0.61 5.83
C TYR A 222 -15.15 -1.00 6.04
N ILE A 223 -15.91 -0.95 4.96
CA ILE A 223 -17.30 -1.37 4.92
C ILE A 223 -17.40 -2.44 3.83
N SER A 224 -18.03 -3.57 4.16
CA SER A 224 -18.21 -4.65 3.20
C SER A 224 -19.01 -4.14 1.99
N PRO A 225 -18.54 -4.40 0.75
CA PRO A 225 -19.28 -4.09 -0.46
C PRO A 225 -20.72 -4.65 -0.44
N PRO A 226 -21.68 -3.97 -1.09
CA PRO A 226 -23.06 -4.42 -1.11
C PRO A 226 -23.22 -5.76 -1.84
N LEU A 227 -24.21 -6.55 -1.40
CA LEU A 227 -24.63 -7.75 -2.12
C LEU A 227 -25.24 -7.37 -3.48
N PRO A 228 -25.08 -8.22 -4.51
CA PRO A 228 -25.67 -7.97 -5.81
C PRO A 228 -27.18 -8.11 -5.79
N THR A 229 -27.86 -7.43 -6.71
CA THR A 229 -29.33 -7.34 -6.75
C THR A 229 -30.00 -8.71 -6.87
N ASN A 230 -29.35 -9.65 -7.54
CA ASN A 230 -29.79 -11.04 -7.71
C ASN A 230 -29.51 -11.95 -6.49
N ALA A 231 -28.81 -11.47 -5.45
CA ALA A 231 -28.54 -12.28 -4.25
C ALA A 231 -29.83 -12.76 -3.56
N LYS A 232 -30.93 -11.99 -3.70
CA LYS A 232 -32.25 -12.35 -3.15
C LYS A 232 -32.91 -13.55 -3.84
N GLU A 233 -32.42 -13.95 -5.01
CA GLU A 233 -32.93 -15.08 -5.78
C GLU A 233 -32.29 -16.40 -5.34
N MET A 234 -31.23 -16.34 -4.51
CA MET A 234 -30.52 -17.51 -4.01
C MET A 234 -31.23 -18.15 -2.81
N PRO A 235 -31.03 -19.47 -2.57
CA PRO A 235 -31.48 -20.10 -1.34
C PRO A 235 -30.86 -19.42 -0.11
N GLN A 236 -31.68 -19.09 0.89
CA GLN A 236 -31.23 -18.35 2.08
C GLN A 236 -30.09 -19.06 2.82
N GLU A 237 -30.16 -20.40 2.94
CA GLU A 237 -29.12 -21.19 3.61
C GLU A 237 -27.75 -21.09 2.91
N GLU A 238 -27.75 -21.03 1.58
CA GLU A 238 -26.53 -20.88 0.78
C GLU A 238 -25.96 -19.47 0.91
N LEU A 239 -26.82 -18.46 0.85
CA LEU A 239 -26.42 -17.06 1.02
C LEU A 239 -25.85 -16.81 2.43
N ASP A 240 -26.50 -17.32 3.48
CA ASP A 240 -26.03 -17.17 4.86
C ASP A 240 -24.67 -17.83 5.08
N LYS A 241 -24.41 -18.96 4.40
CA LYS A 241 -23.11 -19.63 4.44
C LYS A 241 -22.03 -18.77 3.76
N ILE A 242 -22.30 -18.27 2.55
CA ILE A 242 -21.36 -17.39 1.83
C ILE A 242 -21.04 -16.16 2.66
N VAL A 243 -22.04 -15.49 3.23
CA VAL A 243 -21.84 -14.30 4.06
C VAL A 243 -20.94 -14.59 5.26
N LYS A 244 -21.15 -15.69 5.98
CA LYS A 244 -20.31 -16.08 7.12
C LYS A 244 -18.87 -16.39 6.71
N ASP A 245 -18.69 -17.11 5.61
CA ASP A 245 -17.36 -17.45 5.09
C ASP A 245 -16.62 -16.16 4.68
N GLU A 246 -17.32 -15.22 4.04
CA GLU A 246 -16.77 -13.92 3.63
C GLU A 246 -16.49 -12.98 4.80
N GLU A 247 -17.32 -12.95 5.85
CA GLU A 247 -17.05 -12.19 7.08
C GLU A 247 -15.76 -12.68 7.76
N TYR A 248 -15.58 -14.00 7.83
CA TYR A 248 -14.36 -14.61 8.35
C TYR A 248 -13.14 -14.21 7.50
N LEU A 249 -13.21 -14.36 6.18
CA LEU A 249 -12.10 -14.02 5.28
C LEU A 249 -11.74 -12.54 5.33
N GLN A 250 -12.74 -11.65 5.29
CA GLN A 250 -12.53 -10.20 5.40
C GLN A 250 -11.84 -9.83 6.71
N ARG A 251 -12.29 -10.41 7.83
CA ARG A 251 -11.66 -10.18 9.13
C ARG A 251 -10.21 -10.63 9.15
N ARG A 252 -9.91 -11.83 8.63
CA ARG A 252 -8.52 -12.36 8.55
C ARG A 252 -7.63 -11.51 7.65
N LEU A 253 -8.16 -11.02 6.53
CA LEU A 253 -7.43 -10.10 5.65
C LEU A 253 -7.10 -8.79 6.34
N LEU A 254 -8.04 -8.20 7.08
CA LEU A 254 -7.83 -6.93 7.79
C LEU A 254 -6.85 -7.07 8.95
N THR A 255 -6.96 -8.12 9.78
CA THR A 255 -6.02 -8.38 10.89
C THR A 255 -4.62 -8.67 10.39
N GLY A 256 -4.54 -9.48 9.33
CA GLY A 256 -3.27 -9.76 8.66
C GLY A 256 -2.68 -8.47 8.15
N PHE A 257 -3.44 -7.69 7.37
CA PHE A 257 -2.95 -6.50 6.70
C PHE A 257 -2.40 -5.48 7.71
N LEU A 258 -3.14 -5.24 8.78
CA LEU A 258 -2.73 -4.37 9.88
C LEU A 258 -1.35 -4.75 10.44
N THR A 259 -1.16 -6.03 10.77
CA THR A 259 0.08 -6.53 11.38
C THR A 259 1.23 -6.58 10.38
N GLN A 260 0.96 -6.96 9.12
CA GLN A 260 1.96 -7.02 8.06
C GLN A 260 2.52 -5.66 7.70
N VAL A 261 1.68 -4.64 7.62
CA VAL A 261 2.11 -3.28 7.31
C VAL A 261 2.97 -2.69 8.43
N ILE A 262 2.67 -3.00 9.70
CA ILE A 262 3.53 -2.64 10.84
C ILE A 262 4.91 -3.29 10.72
N TYR A 263 4.96 -4.58 10.36
CA TYR A 263 6.21 -5.27 10.11
C TYR A 263 7.02 -4.60 8.99
N LEU A 264 6.39 -4.36 7.83
CA LEU A 264 7.07 -3.75 6.67
C LEU A 264 7.60 -2.35 6.98
N ALA A 265 6.85 -1.53 7.71
CA ALA A 265 7.28 -0.20 8.12
C ALA A 265 8.53 -0.21 9.05
N ASN A 266 8.80 -1.33 9.72
CA ASN A 266 9.87 -1.46 10.71
C ASN A 266 11.01 -2.38 10.24
N ILE A 267 11.00 -2.84 8.98
CA ILE A 267 11.98 -3.82 8.49
C ILE A 267 13.41 -3.28 8.49
N ASN A 268 13.58 -1.98 8.25
CA ASN A 268 14.88 -1.32 8.14
C ASN A 268 15.36 -0.68 9.46
N GLY A 269 14.57 -0.75 10.53
CA GLY A 269 14.92 -0.16 11.82
C GLY A 269 13.74 -0.08 12.78
N THR A 270 14.05 -0.18 14.07
CA THR A 270 13.06 0.01 15.14
C THR A 270 12.95 1.50 15.50
N GLU A 271 11.77 1.94 15.92
CA GLU A 271 11.45 3.35 16.23
C GLU A 271 12.21 3.98 17.43
N GLY A 272 13.38 3.45 17.82
CA GLY A 272 14.17 4.00 18.92
C GLY A 272 13.63 3.64 20.32
N TYR A 273 12.84 2.57 20.45
CA TYR A 273 12.34 2.06 21.74
C TYR A 273 13.42 1.90 22.81
N SER A 274 14.58 1.37 22.42
CA SER A 274 15.74 1.19 23.32
C SER A 274 16.33 2.53 23.76
N ILE A 275 16.37 3.52 22.88
CA ILE A 275 16.88 4.87 23.12
C ILE A 275 15.94 5.63 24.07
N GLU A 276 14.63 5.54 23.86
CA GLU A 276 13.60 6.09 24.74
C GLU A 276 13.68 5.47 26.14
N HIS A 277 13.80 4.14 26.22
CA HIS A 277 13.97 3.45 27.51
C HIS A 277 15.25 3.87 28.23
N PHE A 278 16.37 4.01 27.51
CA PHE A 278 17.62 4.50 28.09
C PHE A 278 17.49 5.95 28.59
N SER A 279 16.83 6.82 27.82
CA SER A 279 16.56 8.20 28.24
C SER A 279 15.69 8.22 29.50
N TRP A 280 14.65 7.39 29.56
CA TRP A 280 13.80 7.22 30.74
C TRP A 280 14.62 6.76 31.97
N LEU A 281 15.46 5.74 31.84
CA LEU A 281 16.33 5.26 32.92
C LEU A 281 17.28 6.36 33.43
N GLN A 282 17.84 7.16 32.53
CA GLN A 282 18.70 8.27 32.91
C GLN A 282 17.94 9.34 33.70
N GLN A 283 16.70 9.64 33.31
CA GLN A 283 15.82 10.56 34.05
C GLN A 283 15.45 10.03 35.44
N GLN A 284 15.32 8.72 35.61
CA GLN A 284 15.11 8.10 36.93
C GLN A 284 16.38 8.07 37.80
N SER A 285 17.55 8.22 37.18
CA SER A 285 18.83 8.23 37.90
C SER A 285 19.09 9.59 38.57
N LYS A 286 19.80 9.60 39.69
CA LYS A 286 20.27 10.85 40.34
C LYS A 286 21.43 11.53 39.60
N SER A 287 21.84 10.99 38.46
CA SER A 287 22.97 11.48 37.67
C SER A 287 22.56 12.68 36.82
N LYS A 288 23.54 13.47 36.36
CA LYS A 288 23.30 14.54 35.40
C LYS A 288 22.72 13.96 34.11
N ILE A 289 21.54 14.45 33.70
CA ILE A 289 20.93 14.10 32.42
C ILE A 289 21.86 14.57 31.31
N LYS A 290 22.26 13.63 30.45
CA LYS A 290 23.12 13.90 29.28
C LYS A 290 22.32 13.90 27.98
N PHE A 291 21.17 13.24 27.96
CA PHE A 291 20.45 12.94 26.75
C PHE A 291 18.95 12.77 27.01
N VAL A 292 18.13 13.46 26.24
CA VAL A 292 16.67 13.34 26.24
C VAL A 292 16.23 12.90 24.87
N PHE A 293 15.51 11.78 24.81
CA PHE A 293 14.88 11.29 23.60
C PHE A 293 13.50 10.78 23.95
N GLU A 294 12.52 11.29 23.21
CA GLU A 294 11.14 10.88 23.27
C GLU A 294 10.71 10.68 21.83
N ARG A 295 10.05 9.55 21.59
CA ARG A 295 9.57 9.19 20.25
C ARG A 295 8.14 9.68 20.11
N ASP A 296 7.76 10.08 18.90
CA ASP A 296 6.37 10.29 18.55
C ASP A 296 5.64 8.94 18.42
N GLY A 297 5.07 8.46 19.53
CA GLY A 297 4.32 7.21 19.58
C GLY A 297 2.85 7.33 19.16
N ALA A 298 2.33 8.54 18.97
CA ALA A 298 0.89 8.79 18.83
C ALA A 298 0.29 8.06 17.62
N PHE A 299 1.10 7.80 16.60
CA PHE A 299 0.67 7.06 15.43
C PHE A 299 0.53 5.56 15.68
N CYS A 300 1.53 4.92 16.31
CA CYS A 300 1.48 3.51 16.66
C CYS A 300 0.46 3.22 17.78
N ASP A 301 0.19 4.17 18.67
CA ASP A 301 -0.91 4.07 19.65
C ASP A 301 -2.24 3.76 18.95
N ARG A 302 -2.52 4.45 17.83
CA ARG A 302 -3.73 4.20 17.02
C ARG A 302 -3.77 2.79 16.45
N PHE A 303 -2.63 2.24 16.04
CA PHE A 303 -2.56 0.86 15.54
C PHE A 303 -2.75 -0.17 16.66
N VAL A 304 -2.27 0.10 17.87
CA VAL A 304 -2.54 -0.74 19.05
C VAL A 304 -4.04 -0.73 19.40
N GLU A 305 -4.68 0.44 19.36
CA GLU A 305 -6.13 0.56 19.55
C GLU A 305 -6.91 -0.17 18.46
N LEU A 306 -6.49 -0.05 17.20
CA LEU A 306 -7.12 -0.73 16.07
C LEU A 306 -6.97 -2.25 16.16
N ALA A 307 -5.79 -2.74 16.53
CA ALA A 307 -5.55 -4.16 16.78
C ALA A 307 -6.49 -4.69 17.87
N SER A 308 -6.67 -3.94 18.95
CA SER A 308 -7.61 -4.27 20.02
C SER A 308 -9.06 -4.31 19.52
N SER A 309 -9.45 -3.36 18.65
CA SER A 309 -10.79 -3.33 18.05
C SER A 309 -11.09 -4.50 17.09
N PHE A 310 -10.05 -5.15 16.57
CA PHE A 310 -10.15 -6.36 15.76
C PHE A 310 -10.05 -7.66 16.59
N ASP A 311 -10.07 -7.53 17.92
CA ASP A 311 -9.85 -8.58 18.93
C ASP A 311 -8.50 -9.30 18.81
N ILE A 312 -7.44 -8.58 18.41
CA ILE A 312 -6.07 -9.09 18.48
C ILE A 312 -5.55 -8.93 19.91
N ASP A 313 -5.49 -10.04 20.66
CA ASP A 313 -4.91 -10.06 22.01
C ASP A 313 -3.38 -10.11 21.92
N LEU A 314 -2.77 -8.93 21.87
CA LEU A 314 -1.32 -8.77 21.75
C LEU A 314 -0.53 -9.46 22.89
N LEU A 315 -1.08 -9.51 24.10
CA LEU A 315 -0.42 -10.19 25.22
C LEU A 315 -0.44 -11.71 25.02
N LYS A 316 -1.58 -12.25 24.61
CA LYS A 316 -1.71 -13.69 24.31
C LYS A 316 -0.84 -14.09 23.12
N CYS A 317 -0.78 -13.28 22.06
CA CYS A 317 0.12 -13.52 20.92
C CYS A 317 1.58 -13.54 21.39
N PHE A 318 1.99 -12.56 22.21
CA PHE A 318 3.33 -12.49 22.78
C PHE A 318 3.67 -13.72 23.65
N GLN A 319 2.77 -14.14 24.55
CA GLN A 319 2.97 -15.31 25.40
C GLN A 319 2.99 -16.63 24.59
N GLY A 320 2.16 -16.72 23.55
CA GLY A 320 2.17 -17.82 22.59
C GLY A 320 3.51 -17.92 21.89
N PHE A 321 4.05 -16.78 21.43
CA PHE A 321 5.37 -16.73 20.81
C PHE A 321 6.49 -17.20 21.73
N ILE A 322 6.50 -16.80 23.01
CA ILE A 322 7.47 -17.32 24.00
C ILE A 322 7.36 -18.84 24.12
N THR A 323 6.13 -19.34 24.30
CA THR A 323 5.86 -20.77 24.48
C THR A 323 6.35 -21.57 23.27
N ASP A 324 6.08 -21.10 22.07
CA ASP A 324 6.52 -21.76 20.83
C ASP A 324 8.02 -21.68 20.63
N SER A 325 8.67 -20.59 21.07
CA SER A 325 10.12 -20.46 21.03
C SER A 325 10.81 -21.52 21.91
N HIS A 326 10.28 -21.78 23.11
CA HIS A 326 10.79 -22.87 23.96
C HIS A 326 10.62 -24.26 23.35
N LYS A 327 9.53 -24.50 22.59
CA LYS A 327 9.31 -25.79 21.93
C LYS A 327 10.41 -26.13 20.93
N LEU A 328 11.11 -25.14 20.38
CA LEU A 328 12.24 -25.36 19.47
C LEU A 328 13.45 -26.00 20.17
N LEU A 329 13.56 -25.85 21.49
CA LEU A 329 14.67 -26.42 22.27
C LEU A 329 14.34 -27.81 22.83
N ILE A 330 13.07 -28.22 22.80
CA ILE A 330 12.64 -29.53 23.29
C ILE A 330 13.27 -30.64 22.44
N GLY A 331 13.91 -31.61 23.11
CA GLY A 331 14.52 -32.78 22.47
C GLY A 331 15.97 -32.59 22.05
N ILE A 332 16.56 -31.41 22.25
CA ILE A 332 18.00 -31.18 22.06
C ILE A 332 18.71 -31.62 23.33
N ASP A 333 19.52 -32.68 23.26
CA ASP A 333 20.30 -33.16 24.40
C ASP A 333 21.64 -32.41 24.49
N TYR A 334 21.59 -31.26 25.18
CA TYR A 334 22.76 -30.40 25.45
C TYR A 334 23.84 -31.05 26.31
N LYS A 335 23.58 -32.24 26.89
CA LYS A 335 24.51 -32.94 27.78
C LYS A 335 25.01 -34.26 27.19
N ASN A 336 24.64 -34.55 25.94
CA ASN A 336 25.09 -35.77 25.29
C ASN A 336 26.58 -35.69 24.98
N LYS A 337 27.39 -36.42 25.76
CA LYS A 337 28.85 -36.51 25.56
C LYS A 337 29.26 -37.13 24.22
N ASN A 338 28.33 -37.75 23.48
CA ASN A 338 28.58 -38.39 22.20
C ASN A 338 28.35 -37.46 20.99
N LYS A 339 27.79 -36.26 21.20
CA LYS A 339 27.66 -35.24 20.15
C LYS A 339 28.68 -34.15 20.38
N SER A 340 29.32 -33.68 19.31
CA SER A 340 30.15 -32.48 19.41
C SER A 340 29.27 -31.25 19.69
N GLU A 341 29.85 -30.20 20.25
CA GLU A 341 29.15 -28.92 20.43
C GLU A 341 28.69 -28.36 19.07
N ASP A 342 29.49 -28.56 18.02
CA ASP A 342 29.18 -28.15 16.65
C ASP A 342 27.91 -28.82 16.11
N GLU A 343 27.74 -30.13 16.32
CA GLU A 343 26.53 -30.86 15.89
C GLU A 343 25.25 -30.36 16.58
N ILE A 344 25.37 -29.91 17.84
CA ILE A 344 24.24 -29.35 18.60
C ILE A 344 23.89 -27.95 18.08
N ILE A 345 24.91 -27.15 17.76
CA ILE A 345 24.75 -25.80 17.19
C ILE A 345 24.12 -25.89 15.79
N GLU A 346 24.59 -26.80 14.93
CA GLU A 346 24.04 -27.03 13.60
C GLU A 346 22.55 -27.42 13.66
N LEU A 347 22.19 -28.37 14.53
CA LEU A 347 20.81 -28.78 14.71
C LEU A 347 19.91 -27.63 15.19
N LEU A 348 20.41 -26.82 16.14
CA LEU A 348 19.69 -25.66 16.63
C LEU A 348 19.49 -24.63 15.52
N PHE A 349 20.56 -24.32 14.76
CA PHE A 349 20.54 -23.38 13.65
C PHE A 349 19.53 -23.80 12.57
N GLU A 350 19.59 -25.05 12.13
CA GLU A 350 18.63 -25.61 11.16
C GLU A 350 17.19 -25.45 11.66
N ARG A 351 16.93 -25.80 12.92
CA ARG A 351 15.58 -25.77 13.50
C ARG A 351 15.03 -24.34 13.61
N VAL A 352 15.85 -23.37 14.02
CA VAL A 352 15.39 -21.97 14.10
C VAL A 352 15.22 -21.35 12.72
N VAL A 353 16.08 -21.67 11.75
CA VAL A 353 15.94 -21.17 10.37
C VAL A 353 14.69 -21.73 9.70
N VAL A 354 14.44 -23.04 9.81
CA VAL A 354 13.26 -23.69 9.25
C VAL A 354 11.97 -23.16 9.90
N ASP A 355 11.96 -22.96 11.23
CA ASP A 355 10.81 -22.35 11.91
C ASP A 355 10.60 -20.90 11.46
N TYR A 356 11.67 -20.12 11.37
CA TYR A 356 11.59 -18.72 10.97
C TYR A 356 10.98 -18.57 9.58
N GLN A 357 11.46 -19.34 8.60
CA GLN A 357 10.93 -19.31 7.23
C GLN A 357 9.46 -19.75 7.14
N LYS A 358 9.06 -20.78 7.92
CA LYS A 358 7.70 -21.35 7.82
C LYS A 358 6.65 -20.63 8.66
N ASN A 359 7.05 -20.05 9.79
CA ASN A 359 6.12 -19.58 10.81
C ASN A 359 6.29 -18.11 11.17
N VAL A 360 7.49 -17.51 11.02
CA VAL A 360 7.76 -16.14 11.47
C VAL A 360 7.77 -15.15 10.30
N LEU A 361 8.48 -15.47 9.22
CA LEU A 361 8.54 -14.67 7.99
C LEU A 361 7.36 -14.98 7.05
N THR A 362 6.17 -15.24 7.60
CA THR A 362 4.98 -15.48 6.78
C THR A 362 4.42 -14.16 6.31
N SER A 363 4.37 -13.97 4.99
CA SER A 363 3.62 -12.89 4.36
C SER A 363 2.16 -13.33 4.13
N ILE A 364 1.22 -12.38 4.19
CA ILE A 364 -0.17 -12.61 3.74
C ILE A 364 -0.23 -13.07 2.28
N VAL A 365 0.76 -12.69 1.48
CA VAL A 365 0.81 -12.89 0.02
C VAL A 365 1.57 -14.18 -0.35
N ASP A 366 1.89 -15.04 0.62
CA ASP A 366 2.60 -16.28 0.33
C ASP A 366 1.71 -17.23 -0.48
N SER A 367 2.09 -17.52 -1.72
CA SER A 367 1.28 -18.28 -2.70
C SER A 367 0.97 -19.71 -2.27
N ASP A 368 1.75 -20.25 -1.32
CA ASP A 368 1.60 -21.58 -0.75
C ASP A 368 0.81 -21.59 0.57
N ALA A 369 0.41 -20.42 1.08
CA ALA A 369 -0.29 -20.32 2.35
C ALA A 369 -1.73 -20.84 2.23
N LYS A 370 -1.97 -22.03 2.80
CA LYS A 370 -3.33 -22.59 2.99
C LYS A 370 -4.23 -21.77 3.92
N ALA A 371 -3.70 -20.71 4.55
CA ALA A 371 -4.41 -19.88 5.51
C ALA A 371 -3.82 -18.46 5.58
N ILE A 372 -4.70 -17.46 5.73
CA ILE A 372 -4.32 -16.06 5.95
C ILE A 372 -3.93 -15.90 7.43
N LYS A 373 -2.63 -15.69 7.67
CA LYS A 373 -2.05 -15.52 9.01
C LYS A 373 -1.70 -14.05 9.28
N ASP A 374 -1.75 -13.70 10.56
CA ASP A 374 -1.27 -12.40 11.03
C ASP A 374 0.25 -12.41 11.06
N SER A 375 0.87 -11.24 10.90
CA SER A 375 2.31 -11.10 10.98
C SER A 375 2.77 -11.14 12.43
N ILE A 376 3.43 -12.24 12.82
CA ILE A 376 3.97 -12.42 14.17
C ILE A 376 4.90 -11.25 14.54
N ILE A 377 5.78 -10.83 13.63
CA ILE A 377 6.70 -9.72 13.90
C ILE A 377 5.91 -8.42 14.12
N GLY A 378 4.88 -8.17 13.30
CA GLY A 378 3.99 -7.03 13.48
C GLY A 378 3.29 -7.01 14.85
N GLU A 379 2.77 -8.16 15.28
CA GLU A 379 2.16 -8.32 16.61
C GLU A 379 3.16 -8.07 17.74
N LEU A 380 4.39 -8.58 17.62
CA LEU A 380 5.46 -8.36 18.61
C LEU A 380 5.85 -6.87 18.70
N ILE A 381 5.89 -6.15 17.57
CA ILE A 381 6.15 -4.71 17.53
C ILE A 381 5.02 -3.95 18.22
N LEU A 382 3.76 -4.24 17.90
CA LEU A 382 2.60 -3.61 18.54
C LEU A 382 2.53 -3.89 20.04
N PHE A 383 2.84 -5.13 20.46
CA PHE A 383 2.92 -5.47 21.87
C PHE A 383 4.03 -4.65 22.56
N THR A 384 5.23 -4.61 21.96
CA THR A 384 6.36 -3.82 22.47
C THR A 384 5.96 -2.35 22.62
N HIS A 385 5.27 -1.79 21.62
CA HIS A 385 4.73 -0.44 21.65
C HIS A 385 3.79 -0.23 22.85
N SER A 386 2.84 -1.15 23.05
CA SER A 386 1.84 -1.04 24.11
C SER A 386 2.45 -0.98 25.53
N ILE A 387 3.62 -1.61 25.73
CA ILE A 387 4.36 -1.58 27.00
C ILE A 387 5.24 -0.33 27.10
N ALA A 388 6.00 -0.04 26.03
CA ALA A 388 6.96 1.05 26.01
C ALA A 388 6.28 2.42 26.05
N GLY A 389 5.21 2.64 25.27
CA GLY A 389 4.44 3.88 25.26
C GLY A 389 3.83 4.21 26.63
N LYS A 390 3.38 3.19 27.37
CA LYS A 390 2.87 3.35 28.75
C LYS A 390 3.97 3.40 29.81
N LYS A 391 5.24 3.28 29.43
CA LYS A 391 6.42 3.22 30.32
C LYS A 391 6.27 2.17 31.43
N ASN A 392 5.55 1.08 31.17
CA ASN A 392 5.21 0.05 32.15
C ASN A 392 6.33 -1.00 32.29
N PHE A 393 7.55 -0.54 32.57
CA PHE A 393 8.74 -1.41 32.64
C PHE A 393 8.89 -2.16 33.97
N ALA A 394 8.10 -1.80 34.98
CA ALA A 394 8.19 -2.36 36.33
C ALA A 394 7.55 -3.76 36.49
N LYS A 395 6.85 -4.24 35.46
CA LYS A 395 6.18 -5.55 35.45
C LYS A 395 6.72 -6.38 34.28
N PRO A 396 7.86 -7.08 34.45
CA PRO A 396 8.44 -7.88 33.39
C PRO A 396 7.44 -8.96 32.97
N THR A 397 7.15 -9.02 31.67
CA THR A 397 6.24 -10.01 31.07
C THR A 397 6.95 -11.31 30.70
N MET A 398 8.29 -11.34 30.83
CA MET A 398 9.14 -12.46 30.47
C MET A 398 10.38 -12.54 31.38
N SER A 399 10.98 -13.73 31.48
CA SER A 399 12.27 -13.95 32.15
C SER A 399 13.46 -13.73 31.20
N ILE A 400 14.68 -13.64 31.75
CA ILE A 400 15.92 -13.57 30.94
C ILE A 400 16.04 -14.78 30.02
N HIS A 401 15.66 -15.97 30.52
CA HIS A 401 15.68 -17.19 29.72
C HIS A 401 14.73 -17.09 28.52
N ASP A 402 13.52 -16.56 28.71
CA ASP A 402 12.58 -16.33 27.61
C ASP A 402 13.17 -15.38 26.56
N SER A 403 13.80 -14.29 26.99
CA SER A 403 14.45 -13.33 26.09
C SER A 403 15.55 -13.98 25.26
N LEU A 404 16.40 -14.83 25.88
CA LEU A 404 17.46 -15.53 25.16
C LEU A 404 16.89 -16.45 24.08
N VAL A 405 15.87 -17.25 24.40
CA VAL A 405 15.26 -18.19 23.45
C VAL A 405 14.56 -17.45 22.31
N MET A 406 13.86 -16.35 22.61
CA MET A 406 13.29 -15.47 21.58
C MET A 406 14.37 -14.87 20.67
N THR A 407 15.50 -14.42 21.24
CA THR A 407 16.63 -13.90 20.47
C THR A 407 17.19 -14.96 19.52
N LEU A 408 17.35 -16.21 19.97
CA LEU A 408 17.77 -17.31 19.10
C LEU A 408 16.80 -17.52 17.93
N ARG A 409 15.49 -17.41 18.18
CA ARG A 409 14.45 -17.60 17.16
C ARG A 409 14.35 -16.44 16.16
N LEU A 410 14.58 -15.20 16.58
CA LEU A 410 14.38 -14.00 15.76
C LEU A 410 15.65 -13.50 15.09
N ILE A 411 16.79 -13.48 15.80
CA ILE A 411 18.01 -12.82 15.33
C ILE A 411 18.87 -13.77 14.50
N ILE A 412 19.08 -15.01 14.95
CA ILE A 412 19.96 -15.96 14.25
C ILE A 412 19.55 -16.18 12.80
N PRO A 413 18.26 -16.37 12.44
CA PRO A 413 17.87 -16.56 11.05
C PRO A 413 18.05 -15.33 10.16
N GLN A 414 18.28 -14.15 10.73
CA GLN A 414 18.47 -12.88 10.03
C GLN A 414 19.95 -12.49 9.88
N MET A 415 20.85 -13.17 10.60
CA MET A 415 22.31 -13.04 10.47
C MET A 415 22.83 -13.94 9.36
#